data_AF-A0A1J5KG24-F1
#
_entry.id   AF-A0A1J5KG24-F1
#
_cell.length_a   1.000
_cell.length_b   1.000
_cell.length_c   1.000
_cell.angle_alpha   90.00
_cell.angle_beta   90.00
_cell.angle_gamma   90.00
#
_symmetry.space_group_name_H-M   'P 1'
#
loop_
_entity.id
_entity.type
_entity.pdbx_description
1 polymer ?
#
loop_
_entity_poly.entity_id
_entity_poly.type
_entity_poly.pdbx_seq_one_letter_code
_entity_poly.pdbx_strand_id
1 'polypeptide(L)'
;MDLSEYRELNLTALEDLVESPCNIYLVLPSGKRLVISQEGNLINLKMIKKYQDKQEVKVLVHVDDYPIVVKKRIEKKVEIMKERLSEKQWINRVQRFDNELNSIAMIRASASLLGINDTTLELVEDAMESTLYSFEKIPSLKTILGDICGRGDFFLQKALMINYLAIFAIQKSPWNNEATRNKLSMAAFLHDFKTSDINFIKTKLDENASDEEKKLFEEYTKHSESEYQILSKINEVPDDVTKIVRYHHVDVDGTGFPMTEVGKLTPLSQTFNISHNLAVVLINEGFSKKSYSGYFYDLSGRILEKYKDSLDPFSYIL
;
A
#
# COMPACT_ATOMS: atom_id res chain seq x y z
N MET A 1 -38.49 -11.84 12.13
CA MET A 1 -37.03 -12.00 12.30
C MET A 1 -36.50 -10.62 12.59
N ASP A 2 -35.69 -10.47 13.64
CA ASP A 2 -34.93 -9.23 13.76
C ASP A 2 -33.73 -9.33 12.81
N LEU A 3 -33.83 -8.64 11.67
CA LEU A 3 -32.74 -8.54 10.70
C LEU A 3 -31.57 -7.73 11.27
N SER A 4 -31.74 -7.04 12.41
CA SER A 4 -30.70 -6.23 13.03
C SER A 4 -29.51 -7.04 13.56
N GLU A 5 -29.72 -8.32 13.90
CA GLU A 5 -28.68 -9.23 14.39
C GLU A 5 -27.78 -9.81 13.29
N TYR A 6 -28.06 -9.50 12.02
CA TYR A 6 -27.40 -10.13 10.88
C TYR A 6 -26.79 -9.11 9.92
N ARG A 7 -25.66 -9.48 9.32
CA ARG A 7 -25.02 -8.74 8.23
C ARG A 7 -25.17 -9.52 6.93
N GLU A 8 -25.56 -8.80 5.88
CA GLU A 8 -25.64 -9.37 4.53
C GLU A 8 -24.25 -9.44 3.89
N LEU A 9 -23.95 -10.59 3.28
CA LEU A 9 -22.75 -10.85 2.52
C LEU A 9 -23.05 -10.84 1.02
N ASN A 10 -22.20 -10.20 0.25
CA ASN A 10 -22.15 -10.44 -1.20
C ASN A 10 -21.57 -11.84 -1.45
N LEU A 11 -22.02 -12.56 -2.48
CA LEU A 11 -21.49 -13.88 -2.80
C LEU A 11 -19.98 -13.87 -3.08
N THR A 12 -19.48 -12.81 -3.71
CA THR A 12 -18.04 -12.56 -3.91
C THR A 12 -17.25 -12.53 -2.60
N ALA A 13 -17.92 -12.35 -1.45
CA ALA A 13 -17.27 -12.45 -0.15
C ALA A 13 -16.93 -13.90 0.25
N LEU A 14 -17.57 -14.87 -0.37
CA LEU A 14 -17.39 -16.29 -0.08
C LEU A 14 -16.60 -17.02 -1.16
N GLU A 15 -16.41 -16.44 -2.34
CA GLU A 15 -15.73 -17.09 -3.47
C GLU A 15 -14.25 -17.39 -3.19
N ASP A 16 -13.59 -16.57 -2.37
CA ASP A 16 -12.20 -16.78 -1.97
C ASP A 16 -12.06 -17.80 -0.83
N LEU A 17 -13.15 -18.18 -0.14
CA LEU A 17 -13.12 -19.04 1.04
C LEU A 17 -13.46 -20.49 0.69
N VAL A 18 -12.64 -21.43 1.18
CA VAL A 18 -12.88 -22.88 1.01
C VAL A 18 -13.80 -23.41 2.11
N GLU A 19 -13.49 -23.06 3.36
CA GLU A 19 -14.26 -23.45 4.56
C GLU A 19 -14.98 -22.24 5.16
N SER A 20 -16.11 -22.53 5.79
CA SER A 20 -16.92 -21.55 6.49
C SER A 20 -16.22 -21.09 7.77
N PRO A 21 -15.91 -19.80 7.91
CA PRO A 21 -15.31 -19.28 9.14
C PRO A 21 -16.33 -19.14 10.28
N CYS A 22 -17.62 -19.25 9.96
CA CYS A 22 -18.75 -19.18 10.87
C CYS A 22 -19.97 -19.82 10.21
N ASN A 23 -21.11 -19.83 10.90
CA ASN A 23 -22.38 -20.24 10.32
C ASN A 23 -22.85 -19.24 9.25
N ILE A 24 -23.21 -19.74 8.07
CA ILE A 24 -23.71 -18.93 6.95
C ILE A 24 -25.14 -19.35 6.65
N TYR A 25 -26.03 -18.35 6.59
CA TYR A 25 -27.44 -18.53 6.34
C TYR A 25 -27.84 -17.99 4.97
N LEU A 26 -28.81 -18.63 4.34
CA LEU A 26 -29.50 -18.12 3.18
C LEU A 26 -30.97 -17.91 3.53
N VAL A 27 -31.45 -16.69 3.30
CA VAL A 27 -32.82 -16.29 3.60
C VAL A 27 -33.57 -16.05 2.29
N LEU A 28 -34.68 -16.77 2.14
CA LEU A 28 -35.59 -16.65 1.00
C LEU A 28 -36.53 -15.45 1.18
N PRO A 29 -37.21 -14.97 0.12
CA PRO A 29 -38.20 -13.88 0.23
C PRO A 29 -39.35 -14.21 1.18
N SER A 30 -39.65 -15.51 1.36
CA SER A 30 -40.63 -16.01 2.33
C SER A 30 -40.21 -15.88 3.80
N GLY A 31 -38.98 -15.43 4.07
CA GLY A 31 -38.39 -15.38 5.41
C GLY A 31 -37.84 -16.73 5.88
N LYS A 32 -37.97 -17.80 5.09
CA LYS A 32 -37.39 -19.11 5.43
C LYS A 32 -35.86 -19.04 5.42
N ARG A 33 -35.25 -19.49 6.53
CA ARG A 33 -33.80 -19.60 6.70
C ARG A 33 -33.31 -21.01 6.38
N LEU A 34 -32.24 -21.09 5.60
CA LEU A 34 -31.49 -22.30 5.33
C LEU A 34 -30.06 -22.12 5.84
N VAL A 35 -29.54 -23.08 6.59
CA VAL A 35 -28.10 -23.12 6.90
C VAL A 35 -27.40 -23.64 5.66
N ILE A 36 -26.54 -22.82 5.05
CA ILE A 36 -25.80 -23.20 3.85
C ILE A 36 -24.50 -23.90 4.22
N SER A 37 -23.86 -23.43 5.28
CA SER A 37 -22.66 -24.04 5.82
C SER A 37 -22.53 -23.69 7.30
N GLN A 38 -21.95 -24.63 8.05
CA GLN A 38 -21.58 -24.43 9.45
C GLN A 38 -20.09 -24.12 9.54
N GLU A 39 -19.66 -23.53 10.65
CA GLU A 39 -18.25 -23.30 10.93
C GLU A 39 -17.40 -24.56 10.69
N GLY A 40 -16.27 -24.41 9.99
CA GLY A 40 -15.33 -25.48 9.63
C GLY A 40 -15.76 -26.34 8.44
N ASN A 41 -16.99 -26.22 7.94
CA ASN A 41 -17.46 -27.00 6.79
C ASN A 41 -17.20 -26.30 5.45
N LEU A 42 -17.09 -27.08 4.38
CA LEU A 42 -16.93 -26.55 3.02
C LEU A 42 -18.11 -25.68 2.59
N ILE A 43 -17.82 -24.53 1.99
CA ILE A 43 -18.84 -23.62 1.49
C ILE A 43 -19.40 -24.14 0.16
N ASN A 44 -20.71 -24.44 0.12
CA ASN A 44 -21.38 -24.89 -1.09
C ASN A 44 -21.87 -23.70 -1.95
N LEU A 45 -20.94 -23.03 -2.63
CA LEU A 45 -21.24 -21.89 -3.52
C LEU A 45 -22.22 -22.24 -4.64
N LYS A 46 -22.18 -23.49 -5.15
CA LYS A 46 -23.11 -23.97 -6.20
C LYS A 46 -24.55 -23.96 -5.71
N MET A 47 -24.78 -24.33 -4.45
CA MET A 47 -26.10 -24.28 -3.84
C MET A 47 -26.60 -22.84 -3.75
N ILE A 48 -25.77 -21.89 -3.30
CA ILE A 48 -26.14 -20.47 -3.21
C ILE A 48 -26.54 -19.92 -4.59
N LYS A 49 -25.69 -20.13 -5.61
CA LYS A 49 -25.96 -19.69 -7.00
C LYS A 49 -27.28 -20.25 -7.53
N LYS A 50 -27.54 -21.55 -7.32
CA LYS A 50 -28.80 -22.21 -7.72
C LYS A 50 -30.05 -21.58 -7.10
N TYR A 51 -29.97 -21.03 -5.88
CA TYR A 51 -31.08 -20.30 -5.26
C TYR A 51 -31.22 -18.89 -5.82
N GLN A 52 -30.10 -18.16 -5.99
CA GLN A 52 -30.07 -16.82 -6.57
C GLN A 52 -30.62 -16.79 -8.01
N ASP A 53 -30.35 -17.82 -8.81
CA ASP A 53 -30.85 -17.93 -10.19
C ASP A 53 -32.39 -18.04 -10.26
N LYS A 54 -33.04 -18.44 -9.17
CA LYS A 54 -34.49 -18.69 -9.11
C LYS A 54 -35.27 -17.56 -8.45
N GLN A 55 -34.65 -16.89 -7.49
CA GLN A 55 -35.29 -15.86 -6.68
C GLN A 55 -34.25 -15.02 -5.97
N GLU A 56 -34.63 -13.82 -5.55
CA GLU A 56 -33.82 -12.99 -4.68
C GLU A 56 -33.59 -13.70 -3.34
N VAL A 57 -32.33 -13.80 -2.91
CA VAL A 57 -31.97 -14.41 -1.63
C VAL A 57 -30.89 -13.58 -0.96
N LYS A 58 -30.95 -13.53 0.37
CA LYS A 58 -29.93 -12.85 1.19
C LYS A 58 -29.01 -13.89 1.80
N VAL A 59 -27.71 -13.66 1.67
CA VAL A 59 -26.69 -14.46 2.37
C VAL A 59 -26.33 -13.70 3.63
N LEU A 60 -26.55 -14.29 4.80
CA LEU A 60 -26.42 -13.62 6.09
C LEU A 60 -25.43 -14.35 7.01
N VAL A 61 -24.72 -13.59 7.81
CA VAL A 61 -23.96 -14.05 8.97
C VAL A 61 -24.39 -13.27 10.21
N HIS A 62 -24.18 -13.83 11.39
CA HIS A 62 -24.43 -13.10 12.63
C HIS A 62 -23.52 -11.86 12.70
N VAL A 63 -24.00 -10.76 13.28
CA VAL A 63 -23.23 -9.51 13.36
C VAL A 63 -21.90 -9.70 14.08
N ASP A 64 -21.86 -10.57 15.10
CA ASP A 64 -20.65 -10.90 15.86
C ASP A 64 -19.63 -11.73 15.07
N ASP A 65 -20.10 -12.49 14.06
CA ASP A 65 -19.24 -13.33 13.22
C ASP A 65 -18.70 -12.57 12.00
N TYR A 66 -19.33 -11.45 11.62
CA TYR A 66 -18.93 -10.67 10.45
C TYR A 66 -17.45 -10.25 10.46
N PRO A 67 -16.85 -9.80 11.58
CA PRO A 67 -15.42 -9.52 11.65
C PRO A 67 -14.54 -10.74 11.34
N ILE A 68 -14.96 -11.95 11.74
CA ILE A 68 -14.23 -13.20 11.48
C ILE A 68 -14.20 -13.49 9.98
N VAL A 69 -15.34 -13.32 9.30
CA VAL A 69 -15.45 -13.46 7.84
C VAL A 69 -14.50 -12.48 7.14
N VAL A 70 -14.51 -11.21 7.54
CA VAL A 70 -13.63 -10.17 6.94
C VAL A 70 -12.16 -10.55 7.12
N LYS A 71 -11.76 -10.94 8.34
CA LYS A 71 -10.40 -11.37 8.65
C LYS A 71 -9.95 -12.56 7.77
N LYS A 72 -10.75 -13.62 7.71
CA LYS A 72 -10.43 -14.83 6.94
C LYS A 72 -10.33 -14.58 5.44
N ARG A 73 -11.13 -13.66 4.91
CA ARG A 73 -11.02 -13.23 3.49
C ARG A 73 -9.72 -12.51 3.21
N ILE A 74 -9.31 -11.60 4.10
CA ILE A 74 -8.05 -10.88 3.94
C ILE A 74 -6.88 -11.85 4.02
N GLU A 75 -6.85 -12.74 5.03
CA GLU A 75 -5.83 -13.79 5.16
C GLU A 75 -5.72 -14.63 3.88
N LYS A 76 -6.86 -15.06 3.32
CA LYS A 76 -6.84 -15.86 2.09
C LYS A 76 -6.36 -15.08 0.86
N LYS A 77 -6.73 -13.81 0.75
CA LYS A 77 -6.21 -12.96 -0.33
C LYS A 77 -4.72 -12.68 -0.18
N VAL A 78 -4.21 -12.56 1.05
CA VAL A 78 -2.78 -12.47 1.31
C VAL A 78 -2.09 -13.73 0.78
N GLU A 79 -2.55 -14.94 1.15
CA GLU A 79 -1.98 -16.20 0.65
C GLU A 79 -1.92 -16.26 -0.89
N ILE A 80 -3.02 -15.93 -1.58
CA ILE A 80 -3.08 -15.89 -3.05
C ILE A 80 -2.06 -14.89 -3.60
N MET A 81 -1.89 -13.74 -2.94
CA MET A 81 -0.92 -12.75 -3.38
C MET A 81 0.53 -13.22 -3.18
N LYS A 82 0.84 -13.90 -2.08
CA LYS A 82 2.16 -14.51 -1.84
C LYS A 82 2.51 -15.48 -2.97
N GLU A 83 1.59 -16.37 -3.34
CA GLU A 83 1.76 -17.30 -4.47
C GLU A 83 2.06 -16.55 -5.78
N ARG A 84 1.30 -15.49 -6.10
CA ARG A 84 1.49 -14.67 -7.32
C ARG A 84 2.81 -13.92 -7.37
N LEU A 85 3.34 -13.47 -6.22
CA LEU A 85 4.62 -12.78 -6.13
C LEU A 85 5.79 -13.77 -6.29
N SER A 86 5.64 -14.98 -5.72
CA SER A 86 6.64 -16.05 -5.79
C SER A 86 6.84 -16.62 -7.20
N GLU A 87 5.91 -16.37 -8.14
CA GLU A 87 5.95 -16.90 -9.49
C GLU A 87 7.08 -16.26 -10.33
N LYS A 88 8.25 -16.91 -10.33
CA LYS A 88 9.44 -16.49 -11.08
C LYS A 88 9.43 -16.95 -12.55
N GLN A 89 8.51 -17.82 -12.95
CA GLN A 89 8.37 -18.30 -14.34
C GLN A 89 7.77 -17.21 -15.27
N TRP A 90 7.49 -17.55 -16.54
CA TRP A 90 7.23 -16.62 -17.66
C TRP A 90 5.93 -15.78 -17.53
N ILE A 91 5.85 -14.94 -16.50
CA ILE A 91 4.88 -13.85 -16.42
C ILE A 91 5.41 -12.65 -17.20
N ASN A 92 4.54 -12.05 -18.00
CA ASN A 92 4.91 -10.83 -18.71
C ASN A 92 5.14 -9.70 -17.69
N ARG A 93 5.99 -8.74 -18.05
CA ARG A 93 6.40 -7.63 -17.18
C ARG A 93 5.22 -6.82 -16.63
N VAL A 94 4.18 -6.64 -17.45
CA VAL A 94 2.97 -5.90 -17.07
C VAL A 94 2.24 -6.61 -15.93
N GLN A 95 2.01 -7.91 -16.06
CA GLN A 95 1.37 -8.73 -15.03
C GLN A 95 2.16 -8.72 -13.72
N ARG A 96 3.51 -8.70 -13.80
CA ARG A 96 4.37 -8.61 -12.62
C ARG A 96 4.16 -7.29 -11.86
N PHE A 97 4.09 -6.15 -12.56
CA PHE A 97 3.76 -4.87 -11.92
C PHE A 97 2.33 -4.83 -11.37
N ASP A 98 1.37 -5.44 -12.06
CA ASP A 98 0.00 -5.54 -11.53
C ASP A 98 -0.04 -6.39 -10.24
N ASN A 99 0.76 -7.46 -10.15
CA ASN A 99 0.89 -8.25 -8.92
C ASN A 99 1.54 -7.44 -7.77
N GLU A 100 2.58 -6.66 -8.06
CA GLU A 100 3.25 -5.79 -7.07
C GLU A 100 2.33 -4.66 -6.58
N LEU A 101 1.54 -4.03 -7.47
CA LEU A 101 0.55 -3.03 -7.06
C LEU A 101 -0.55 -3.65 -6.21
N ASN A 102 -1.03 -4.83 -6.59
CA ASN A 102 -2.07 -5.55 -5.84
C ASN A 102 -1.57 -6.02 -4.47
N SER A 103 -0.29 -6.37 -4.33
CA SER A 103 0.27 -6.72 -3.01
C SER A 103 0.33 -5.50 -2.09
N ILE A 104 0.72 -4.32 -2.60
CA ILE A 104 0.67 -3.07 -1.84
C ILE A 104 -0.77 -2.74 -1.41
N ALA A 105 -1.75 -2.94 -2.29
CA ALA A 105 -3.16 -2.73 -1.94
C ALA A 105 -3.60 -3.64 -0.79
N MET A 106 -3.14 -4.89 -0.81
CA MET A 106 -3.42 -5.87 0.23
C MET A 106 -2.69 -5.55 1.54
N ILE A 107 -1.42 -5.11 1.48
CA ILE A 107 -0.65 -4.65 2.64
C ILE A 107 -1.39 -3.50 3.32
N ARG A 108 -1.79 -2.48 2.56
CA ARG A 108 -2.56 -1.33 3.07
C ARG A 108 -3.88 -1.78 3.71
N ALA A 109 -4.67 -2.59 3.00
CA ALA A 109 -5.95 -3.08 3.51
C ALA A 109 -5.78 -3.91 4.79
N SER A 110 -4.78 -4.80 4.84
CA SER A 110 -4.46 -5.61 6.02
C SER A 110 -4.03 -4.72 7.18
N ALA A 111 -3.09 -3.79 6.96
CA ALA A 111 -2.61 -2.86 7.98
C ALA A 111 -3.73 -1.96 8.53
N SER A 112 -4.64 -1.47 7.69
CA SER A 112 -5.75 -0.62 8.12
C SER A 112 -6.84 -1.40 8.88
N LEU A 113 -7.16 -2.63 8.47
CA LEU A 113 -8.30 -3.40 9.00
C LEU A 113 -7.92 -4.39 10.12
N LEU A 114 -6.79 -5.06 9.98
CA LEU A 114 -6.31 -6.11 10.90
C LEU A 114 -5.14 -5.64 11.77
N GLY A 115 -4.54 -4.51 11.42
CA GLY A 115 -3.24 -4.10 11.97
C GLY A 115 -2.09 -4.80 11.25
N ILE A 116 -0.86 -4.43 11.63
CA ILE A 116 0.35 -5.04 11.10
C ILE A 116 0.71 -6.21 11.99
N ASN A 117 0.60 -7.41 11.44
CA ASN A 117 0.89 -8.70 12.06
C ASN A 117 1.84 -9.52 11.16
N ASP A 118 2.22 -10.71 11.60
CA ASP A 118 3.15 -11.60 10.88
C ASP A 118 2.72 -11.83 9.43
N THR A 119 1.44 -12.10 9.18
CA THR A 119 0.90 -12.28 7.82
C THR A 119 1.07 -11.04 6.94
N THR A 120 0.92 -9.85 7.52
CA THR A 120 1.13 -8.58 6.81
C THR A 120 2.62 -8.36 6.51
N LEU A 121 3.49 -8.67 7.46
CA LEU A 121 4.94 -8.54 7.31
C LEU A 121 5.50 -9.53 6.30
N GLU A 122 5.04 -10.78 6.30
CA GLU A 122 5.40 -11.77 5.29
C GLU A 122 5.03 -11.30 3.87
N LEU A 123 3.85 -10.67 3.71
CA LEU A 123 3.47 -10.12 2.40
C LEU A 123 4.33 -8.91 2.00
N VAL A 124 4.74 -8.08 2.97
CA VAL A 124 5.70 -6.99 2.75
C VAL A 124 7.03 -7.57 2.24
N GLU A 125 7.55 -8.63 2.88
CA GLU A 125 8.77 -9.32 2.46
C GLU A 125 8.64 -9.90 1.04
N ASP A 126 7.55 -10.60 0.72
CA ASP A 126 7.32 -11.13 -0.64
C ASP A 126 7.24 -10.00 -1.70
N ALA A 127 6.64 -8.86 -1.35
CA ALA A 127 6.59 -7.70 -2.24
C ALA A 127 7.99 -7.08 -2.44
N MET A 128 8.80 -7.04 -1.37
CA MET A 128 10.18 -6.58 -1.44
C MET A 128 11.02 -7.49 -2.35
N GLU A 129 10.93 -8.80 -2.19
CA GLU A 129 11.61 -9.76 -3.05
C GLU A 129 11.19 -9.64 -4.51
N SER A 130 9.89 -9.51 -4.78
CA SER A 130 9.38 -9.33 -6.15
C SER A 130 9.93 -8.06 -6.80
N THR A 131 9.91 -6.94 -6.08
CA THR A 131 10.36 -5.66 -6.64
C THR A 131 11.88 -5.61 -6.83
N LEU A 132 12.66 -6.21 -5.93
CA LEU A 132 14.11 -6.38 -6.13
C LEU A 132 14.40 -7.23 -7.36
N TYR A 133 13.68 -8.35 -7.55
CA TYR A 133 13.80 -9.16 -8.75
C TYR A 133 13.49 -8.37 -10.03
N SER A 134 12.37 -7.63 -10.03
CA SER A 134 11.98 -6.75 -11.15
C SER A 134 13.04 -5.70 -11.44
N PHE A 135 13.61 -5.09 -10.40
CA PHE A 135 14.67 -4.09 -10.51
C PHE A 135 15.94 -4.68 -11.16
N GLU A 136 16.34 -5.88 -10.79
CA GLU A 136 17.52 -6.56 -11.37
C GLU A 136 17.31 -6.99 -12.84
N LYS A 137 16.09 -7.37 -13.22
CA LYS A 137 15.78 -7.87 -14.56
C LYS A 137 15.45 -6.78 -15.57
N ILE A 138 14.97 -5.62 -15.11
CA ILE A 138 14.56 -4.53 -15.99
C ILE A 138 15.72 -3.53 -16.09
N PRO A 139 16.37 -3.38 -17.25
CA PRO A 139 17.62 -2.63 -17.37
C PRO A 139 17.47 -1.11 -17.20
N SER A 140 16.25 -0.60 -17.04
CA SER A 140 15.97 0.83 -17.09
C SER A 140 14.90 1.21 -16.08
N LEU A 141 15.29 2.03 -15.10
CA LEU A 141 14.37 2.65 -14.14
C LEU A 141 13.25 3.42 -14.87
N LYS A 142 13.56 4.12 -15.96
CA LYS A 142 12.55 4.78 -16.81
C LYS A 142 11.46 3.82 -17.30
N THR A 143 11.84 2.60 -17.67
CA THR A 143 10.87 1.59 -18.12
C THR A 143 9.99 1.14 -16.97
N ILE A 144 10.56 0.94 -15.78
CA ILE A 144 9.83 0.60 -14.55
C ILE A 144 8.81 1.69 -14.23
N LEU A 145 9.26 2.95 -14.06
CA LEU A 145 8.39 4.08 -13.71
C LEU A 145 7.29 4.30 -14.76
N GLY A 146 7.61 4.11 -16.04
CA GLY A 146 6.65 4.28 -17.14
C GLY A 146 5.64 3.15 -17.25
N ASP A 147 5.94 1.97 -16.71
CA ASP A 147 4.97 0.88 -16.62
C ASP A 147 4.11 0.99 -15.35
N ILE A 148 4.59 1.61 -14.26
CA ILE A 148 3.79 1.86 -13.04
C ILE A 148 2.81 3.02 -13.23
N CYS A 149 3.24 4.10 -13.88
CA CYS A 149 2.41 5.30 -13.99
C CYS A 149 1.08 5.01 -14.70
N GLY A 150 -0.02 5.47 -14.10
CA GLY A 150 -1.38 5.25 -14.59
C GLY A 150 -1.97 3.88 -14.24
N ARG A 151 -1.28 3.05 -13.44
CA ARG A 151 -1.80 1.75 -12.98
C ARG A 151 -2.19 1.77 -11.51
N GLY A 152 -3.41 1.33 -11.20
CA GLY A 152 -3.90 1.33 -9.81
C GLY A 152 -4.19 2.74 -9.29
N ASP A 153 -4.50 2.85 -8.00
CA ASP A 153 -4.73 4.15 -7.38
C ASP A 153 -3.43 4.90 -7.06
N PHE A 154 -3.57 6.16 -6.64
CA PHE A 154 -2.46 7.05 -6.33
C PHE A 154 -1.51 6.49 -5.25
N PHE A 155 -2.05 5.91 -4.18
CA PHE A 155 -1.23 5.39 -3.08
C PHE A 155 -0.38 4.20 -3.51
N LEU A 156 -0.96 3.30 -4.32
CA LEU A 156 -0.26 2.12 -4.83
C LEU A 156 0.90 2.53 -5.75
N GLN A 157 0.61 3.43 -6.70
CA GLN A 157 1.62 3.97 -7.60
C GLN A 157 2.73 4.66 -6.82
N LYS A 158 2.35 5.50 -5.85
CA LYS A 158 3.30 6.25 -5.03
C LYS A 158 4.23 5.31 -4.27
N ALA A 159 3.69 4.36 -3.52
CA ALA A 159 4.48 3.39 -2.76
C ALA A 159 5.44 2.58 -3.64
N LEU A 160 4.96 2.08 -4.79
CA LEU A 160 5.79 1.30 -5.70
C LEU A 160 6.88 2.14 -6.37
N MET A 161 6.55 3.37 -6.82
CA MET A 161 7.53 4.28 -7.40
C MET A 161 8.58 4.71 -6.38
N ILE A 162 8.18 5.01 -5.14
CA ILE A 162 9.11 5.32 -4.05
C ILE A 162 10.09 4.18 -3.84
N ASN A 163 9.60 2.94 -3.77
CA ASN A 163 10.44 1.77 -3.58
C ASN A 163 11.53 1.68 -4.67
N TYR A 164 11.14 1.75 -5.95
CA TYR A 164 12.09 1.67 -7.05
C TYR A 164 13.05 2.87 -7.13
N LEU A 165 12.58 4.09 -6.86
CA LEU A 165 13.41 5.29 -6.80
C LEU A 165 14.43 5.20 -5.65
N ALA A 166 14.00 4.77 -4.47
CA ALA A 166 14.85 4.66 -3.28
C ALA A 166 15.90 3.56 -3.44
N ILE A 167 15.53 2.39 -3.99
CA ILE A 167 16.47 1.32 -4.34
C ILE A 167 17.50 1.82 -5.36
N PHE A 168 17.04 2.49 -6.42
CA PHE A 168 17.95 3.01 -7.43
C PHE A 168 18.95 4.02 -6.83
N ALA A 169 18.44 4.94 -6.01
CA ALA A 169 19.25 5.96 -5.36
C ALA A 169 20.29 5.36 -4.41
N ILE A 170 19.86 4.45 -3.54
CA ILE A 170 20.79 3.86 -2.55
C ILE A 170 21.88 3.04 -3.24
N GLN A 171 21.61 2.44 -4.42
CA GLN A 171 22.61 1.69 -5.19
C GLN A 171 23.81 2.52 -5.63
N LYS A 172 23.66 3.83 -5.79
CA LYS A 172 24.73 4.76 -6.15
C LYS A 172 25.40 5.39 -4.93
N SER A 173 25.01 4.98 -3.72
CA SER A 173 25.55 5.50 -2.46
C SER A 173 26.53 4.51 -1.78
N PRO A 174 27.40 5.00 -0.88
CA PRO A 174 28.22 4.14 -0.03
C PRO A 174 27.41 3.23 0.91
N TRP A 175 26.12 3.51 1.11
CA TRP A 175 25.24 2.75 1.99
C TRP A 175 24.53 1.61 1.26
N ASN A 176 24.87 1.32 0.00
CA ASN A 176 24.25 0.24 -0.76
C ASN A 176 24.57 -1.15 -0.15
N ASN A 177 23.60 -1.72 0.55
CA ASN A 177 23.62 -3.13 0.95
C ASN A 177 22.20 -3.66 1.01
N GLU A 178 22.07 -4.97 1.21
CA GLU A 178 20.75 -5.63 1.27
C GLU A 178 19.88 -5.07 2.40
N ALA A 179 20.44 -4.89 3.59
CA ALA A 179 19.69 -4.39 4.74
C ALA A 179 19.16 -2.97 4.52
N THR A 180 19.92 -2.08 3.87
CA THR A 180 19.47 -0.71 3.57
C THR A 180 18.41 -0.67 2.49
N ARG A 181 18.53 -1.51 1.44
CA ARG A 181 17.47 -1.67 0.44
C ARG A 181 16.19 -2.19 1.08
N ASN A 182 16.29 -3.24 1.91
CA ASN A 182 15.14 -3.83 2.58
C ASN A 182 14.42 -2.83 3.48
N LYS A 183 15.16 -2.00 4.24
CA LYS A 183 14.58 -0.93 5.06
C LYS A 183 13.82 0.12 4.24
N LEU A 184 14.39 0.56 3.11
CA LEU A 184 13.75 1.53 2.22
C LEU A 184 12.47 0.95 1.60
N SER A 185 12.52 -0.30 1.14
CA SER A 185 11.36 -0.99 0.57
C SER A 185 10.25 -1.22 1.59
N MET A 186 10.61 -1.70 2.78
CA MET A 186 9.65 -1.89 3.87
C MET A 186 8.99 -0.57 4.27
N ALA A 187 9.75 0.52 4.39
CA ALA A 187 9.18 1.85 4.63
C ALA A 187 8.26 2.31 3.50
N ALA A 188 8.61 2.01 2.24
CA ALA A 188 7.79 2.38 1.08
C ALA A 188 6.43 1.66 1.09
N PHE A 189 6.35 0.45 1.63
CA PHE A 189 5.10 -0.31 1.69
C PHE A 189 4.31 -0.09 2.99
N LEU A 190 4.97 0.35 4.07
CA LEU A 190 4.36 0.57 5.38
C LEU A 190 4.10 2.05 5.73
N HIS A 191 4.50 3.02 4.90
CA HIS A 191 4.05 4.40 5.07
C HIS A 191 2.61 4.59 4.58
N ASP A 192 1.93 5.60 5.11
CA ASP A 192 0.65 6.09 4.64
C ASP A 192 -0.53 5.11 4.73
N PHE A 193 -0.44 4.03 5.50
CA PHE A 193 -1.54 3.08 5.67
C PHE A 193 -2.68 3.63 6.55
N LYS A 194 -2.46 4.75 7.24
CA LYS A 194 -3.49 5.48 8.01
C LYS A 194 -4.08 6.66 7.26
N THR A 195 -3.50 7.09 6.14
CA THR A 195 -4.06 8.17 5.33
C THR A 195 -4.94 7.64 4.19
N SER A 196 -6.07 8.31 4.00
CA SER A 196 -6.99 8.11 2.88
C SER A 196 -7.15 9.37 2.02
N ASP A 197 -6.65 10.52 2.48
CA ASP A 197 -6.80 11.79 1.77
C ASP A 197 -5.58 12.06 0.88
N ILE A 198 -5.81 12.01 -0.42
CA ILE A 198 -4.80 12.20 -1.45
C ILE A 198 -4.48 13.70 -1.64
N ASN A 199 -5.41 14.60 -1.32
CA ASN A 199 -5.29 16.02 -1.64
C ASN A 199 -4.13 16.66 -0.87
N PHE A 200 -3.98 16.34 0.42
CA PHE A 200 -2.89 16.87 1.23
C PHE A 200 -1.51 16.30 0.90
N ILE A 201 -1.44 15.21 0.14
CA ILE A 201 -0.18 14.68 -0.41
C ILE A 201 0.18 15.40 -1.70
N LYS A 202 -0.82 15.66 -2.56
CA LYS A 202 -0.61 16.22 -3.90
C LYS A 202 -0.41 17.73 -3.89
N THR A 203 -1.10 18.42 -3.00
CA THR A 203 -1.18 19.89 -2.99
C THR A 203 -0.93 20.41 -1.59
N LYS A 204 -0.22 21.54 -1.52
CA LYS A 204 -0.12 22.31 -0.29
C LYS A 204 -1.49 22.89 0.05
N LEU A 205 -1.78 23.02 1.34
CA LEU A 205 -2.97 23.71 1.82
C LEU A 205 -2.94 25.16 1.31
N ASP A 206 -4.07 25.63 0.76
CA ASP A 206 -4.24 27.03 0.34
C ASP A 206 -4.21 27.95 1.57
N GLU A 207 -3.60 29.13 1.43
CA GLU A 207 -3.62 30.16 2.47
C GLU A 207 -5.06 30.62 2.79
N ASN A 208 -5.94 30.54 1.79
CA ASN A 208 -7.37 30.86 1.89
C ASN A 208 -8.25 29.64 2.20
N ALA A 209 -7.65 28.50 2.59
CA ALA A 209 -8.40 27.31 2.97
C ALA A 209 -9.41 27.61 4.09
N SER A 210 -10.57 26.99 3.97
CA SER A 210 -11.63 27.03 4.99
C SER A 210 -11.14 26.48 6.34
N ASP A 211 -11.84 26.81 7.41
CA ASP A 211 -11.52 26.30 8.74
C ASP A 211 -11.71 24.77 8.79
N GLU A 212 -12.66 24.22 8.05
CA GLU A 212 -12.83 22.77 7.89
C GLU A 212 -11.61 22.12 7.19
N GLU A 213 -11.12 22.70 6.09
CA GLU A 213 -9.94 22.19 5.38
C GLU A 213 -8.67 22.26 6.24
N LYS A 214 -8.50 23.35 7.00
CA LYS A 214 -7.39 23.49 7.97
C LYS A 214 -7.45 22.41 9.03
N LYS A 215 -8.64 22.11 9.58
CA LYS A 215 -8.82 21.05 10.57
C LYS A 215 -8.51 19.66 10.00
N LEU A 216 -8.97 19.38 8.78
CA LEU A 216 -8.65 18.12 8.08
C LEU A 216 -7.14 18.00 7.84
N PHE A 217 -6.48 19.11 7.47
CA PHE A 217 -5.02 19.14 7.32
C PHE A 217 -4.30 18.88 8.65
N GLU A 218 -4.75 19.49 9.75
CA GLU A 218 -4.19 19.22 11.09
C GLU A 218 -4.32 17.75 11.49
N GLU A 219 -5.44 17.10 11.17
CA GLU A 219 -5.61 15.65 11.38
C GLU A 219 -4.68 14.85 10.48
N TYR A 220 -4.57 15.23 9.21
CA TYR A 220 -3.64 14.63 8.26
C TYR A 220 -2.20 14.71 8.76
N THR A 221 -1.72 15.84 9.28
CA THR A 221 -0.32 15.98 9.75
C THR A 221 0.08 15.02 10.88
N LYS A 222 -0.91 14.38 11.54
CA LYS A 222 -0.67 13.43 12.64
C LYS A 222 -0.49 11.99 12.16
N HIS A 223 -0.73 11.68 10.88
CA HIS A 223 -0.71 10.30 10.39
C HIS A 223 0.68 9.67 10.58
N SER A 224 1.76 10.37 10.23
CA SER A 224 3.12 9.81 10.29
C SER A 224 3.55 9.49 11.73
N GLU A 225 3.15 10.31 12.70
CA GLU A 225 3.36 10.04 14.13
C GLU A 225 2.53 8.85 14.63
N SER A 226 1.27 8.76 14.20
CA SER A 226 0.39 7.63 14.52
C SER A 226 0.93 6.30 13.98
N GLU A 227 1.40 6.31 12.73
CA GLU A 227 2.02 5.15 12.08
C GLU A 227 3.31 4.75 12.78
N TYR A 228 4.17 5.73 13.12
CA TYR A 228 5.37 5.50 13.93
C TYR A 228 5.05 4.82 15.27
N GLN A 229 4.04 5.29 16.00
CA GLN A 229 3.66 4.73 17.30
C GLN A 229 3.15 3.29 17.22
N ILE A 230 2.55 2.91 16.08
CA ILE A 230 2.13 1.54 15.81
C ILE A 230 3.34 0.68 15.46
N LEU A 231 4.12 1.11 14.46
CA LEU A 231 5.27 0.36 13.95
C LEU A 231 6.36 0.15 14.99
N SER A 232 6.60 1.13 15.87
CA SER A 232 7.63 1.04 16.92
C SER A 232 7.33 0.01 18.01
N LYS A 233 6.13 -0.59 18.01
CA LYS A 233 5.75 -1.67 18.94
C LYS A 233 5.93 -3.05 18.33
N ILE A 234 6.38 -3.14 17.08
CA ILE A 234 6.52 -4.38 16.31
C ILE A 234 8.02 -4.66 16.20
N ASN A 235 8.48 -5.74 16.84
CA ASN A 235 9.92 -6.03 16.97
C ASN A 235 10.58 -6.34 15.61
N GLU A 236 9.79 -6.87 14.69
CA GLU A 236 10.18 -7.25 13.34
C GLU A 236 10.40 -6.02 12.44
N VAL A 237 9.85 -4.85 12.80
CA VAL A 237 10.03 -3.61 12.05
C VAL A 237 11.27 -2.87 12.56
N PRO A 238 12.33 -2.69 11.74
CA PRO A 238 13.54 -2.03 12.19
C PRO A 238 13.32 -0.56 12.59
N ASP A 239 14.04 -0.08 13.60
CA ASP A 239 14.01 1.32 14.05
C ASP A 239 14.23 2.34 12.92
N ASP A 240 15.05 2.01 11.93
CA ASP A 240 15.27 2.88 10.78
C ASP A 240 14.00 3.01 9.92
N VAL A 241 13.23 1.94 9.77
CA VAL A 241 11.95 1.95 9.04
C VAL A 241 10.96 2.84 9.78
N THR A 242 10.84 2.70 11.10
CA THR A 242 9.91 3.51 11.89
C THR A 242 10.29 4.99 11.84
N LYS A 243 11.58 5.33 11.87
CA LYS A 243 12.07 6.70 11.67
C LYS A 243 11.78 7.24 10.27
N ILE A 244 12.00 6.44 9.22
CA ILE A 244 11.65 6.84 7.84
C ILE A 244 10.15 7.16 7.78
N VAL A 245 9.29 6.26 8.25
CA VAL A 245 7.82 6.48 8.27
C VAL A 245 7.46 7.71 9.11
N ARG A 246 8.11 7.95 10.24
CA ARG A 246 7.82 9.13 11.07
C ARG A 246 8.14 10.45 10.37
N TYR A 247 9.27 10.51 9.68
CA TYR A 247 9.86 11.75 9.16
C TYR A 247 9.72 11.92 7.64
N HIS A 248 8.85 11.13 6.99
CA HIS A 248 8.80 11.11 5.53
C HIS A 248 8.28 12.41 4.88
N HIS A 249 7.63 13.27 5.67
CA HIS A 249 7.17 14.60 5.27
C HIS A 249 8.09 15.75 5.73
N VAL A 250 9.22 15.46 6.39
CA VAL A 250 10.17 16.48 6.85
C VAL A 250 11.12 16.84 5.71
N ASP A 251 11.16 18.12 5.34
CA ASP A 251 12.12 18.66 4.38
C ASP A 251 13.45 19.04 5.07
N VAL A 252 14.54 19.05 4.30
CA VAL A 252 15.89 19.39 4.79
C VAL A 252 16.03 20.85 5.26
N ASP A 253 15.16 21.73 4.78
CA ASP A 253 15.08 23.13 5.22
C ASP A 253 14.31 23.27 6.56
N GLY A 254 13.84 22.16 7.13
CA GLY A 254 13.05 22.13 8.36
C GLY A 254 11.60 22.46 8.17
N THR A 255 11.13 22.61 6.95
CA THR A 255 9.71 22.65 6.61
C THR A 255 9.09 21.25 6.60
N GLY A 256 7.76 21.19 6.55
CA GLY A 256 7.02 19.94 6.60
C GLY A 256 6.62 19.51 8.02
N PHE A 257 6.19 18.27 8.20
CA PHE A 257 5.68 17.78 9.48
C PHE A 257 6.17 16.36 9.82
N PRO A 258 6.21 15.99 11.11
CA PRO A 258 5.99 16.83 12.29
C PRO A 258 7.20 17.76 12.51
N MET A 259 7.00 19.08 12.38
CA MET A 259 8.07 20.08 12.25
C MET A 259 8.90 20.15 13.55
N THR A 260 10.24 20.08 13.45
CA THR A 260 11.31 20.51 14.41
C THR A 260 12.58 19.63 14.40
N GLU A 261 12.61 18.47 13.72
CA GLU A 261 13.68 17.49 13.92
C GLU A 261 14.58 17.21 12.69
N VAL A 262 14.96 18.24 11.93
CA VAL A 262 15.88 18.08 10.76
C VAL A 262 17.16 17.33 11.13
N GLY A 263 17.71 17.60 12.32
CA GLY A 263 18.90 16.91 12.83
C GLY A 263 18.73 15.40 13.06
N LYS A 264 17.50 14.87 12.94
CA LYS A 264 17.20 13.44 13.07
C LYS A 264 16.99 12.75 11.72
N LEU A 265 17.04 13.48 10.60
CA LEU A 265 16.95 12.89 9.28
C LEU A 265 18.22 12.08 8.97
N THR A 266 18.10 10.76 9.02
CA THR A 266 19.16 9.84 8.61
C THR A 266 19.35 9.90 7.08
N PRO A 267 20.49 9.43 6.54
CA PRO A 267 20.67 9.33 5.09
C PRO A 267 19.59 8.50 4.38
N LEU A 268 19.06 7.46 5.04
CA LEU A 268 17.96 6.66 4.50
C LEU A 268 16.64 7.44 4.49
N SER A 269 16.35 8.21 5.56
CA SER A 269 15.18 9.10 5.60
C SER A 269 15.26 10.15 4.50
N GLN A 270 16.42 10.77 4.29
CA GLN A 270 16.59 11.74 3.20
C GLN A 270 16.38 11.08 1.83
N THR A 271 17.01 9.93 1.59
CA THR A 271 16.83 9.15 0.35
C THR A 271 15.35 8.83 0.08
N PHE A 272 14.62 8.45 1.13
CA PHE A 272 13.19 8.19 1.07
C PHE A 272 12.38 9.44 0.73
N ASN A 273 12.61 10.56 1.42
CA ASN A 273 11.85 11.81 1.25
C ASN A 273 12.00 12.36 -0.17
N ILE A 274 13.20 12.26 -0.74
CA ILE A 274 13.47 12.67 -2.12
C ILE A 274 12.75 11.76 -3.11
N SER A 275 12.79 10.44 -2.88
CA SER A 275 12.06 9.45 -3.68
C SER A 275 10.55 9.67 -3.61
N HIS A 276 10.03 10.00 -2.42
CA HIS A 276 8.64 10.36 -2.17
C HIS A 276 8.22 11.58 -2.97
N ASN A 277 8.93 12.69 -2.82
CA ASN A 277 8.60 13.93 -3.51
C ASN A 277 8.67 13.77 -5.04
N LEU A 278 9.69 13.07 -5.54
CA LEU A 278 9.81 12.78 -6.97
C LEU A 278 8.66 11.89 -7.47
N ALA A 279 8.27 10.84 -6.72
CA ALA A 279 7.14 10.00 -7.09
C ALA A 279 5.83 10.80 -7.18
N VAL A 280 5.55 11.66 -6.19
CA VAL A 280 4.35 12.51 -6.19
C VAL A 280 4.29 13.40 -7.42
N VAL A 281 5.39 14.08 -7.77
CA VAL A 281 5.43 14.94 -8.96
C VAL A 281 5.24 14.11 -10.23
N LEU A 282 5.93 12.96 -10.37
CA LEU A 282 5.79 12.12 -11.56
C LEU A 282 4.36 11.63 -11.77
N ILE A 283 3.67 11.26 -10.70
CA ILE A 283 2.27 10.81 -10.78
C ILE A 283 1.35 11.99 -11.13
N ASN A 284 1.55 13.15 -10.51
CA ASN A 284 0.71 14.34 -10.75
C ASN A 284 0.84 14.88 -12.19
N GLU A 285 2.04 14.88 -12.74
CA GLU A 285 2.32 15.35 -14.11
C GLU A 285 1.97 14.30 -15.18
N GLY A 286 1.43 13.14 -14.78
CA GLY A 286 1.01 12.09 -15.71
C GLY A 286 2.17 11.48 -16.49
N PHE A 287 3.26 11.16 -15.78
CA PHE A 287 4.49 10.62 -16.36
C PHE A 287 4.22 9.55 -17.44
N SER A 288 4.74 9.75 -18.65
CA SER A 288 4.61 8.78 -19.74
C SER A 288 5.94 8.55 -20.42
N LYS A 289 6.10 7.38 -21.07
CA LYS A 289 7.28 7.08 -21.91
C LYS A 289 7.54 8.13 -23.00
N LYS A 290 6.53 8.91 -23.40
CA LYS A 290 6.61 9.93 -24.47
C LYS A 290 7.00 11.33 -23.97
N SER A 291 6.83 11.66 -22.68
CA SER A 291 6.99 13.03 -22.16
C SER A 291 8.40 13.39 -21.63
N TYR A 292 9.41 12.55 -21.91
CA TYR A 292 10.54 12.36 -21.01
C TYR A 292 11.76 13.32 -21.13
N SER A 293 11.95 14.10 -22.20
CA SER A 293 13.33 14.57 -22.50
C SER A 293 13.76 15.95 -21.96
N GLY A 294 12.86 16.90 -21.66
CA GLY A 294 13.27 18.25 -21.24
C GLY A 294 12.88 18.62 -19.80
N TYR A 295 11.69 18.20 -19.39
CA TYR A 295 11.08 18.59 -18.11
C TYR A 295 11.72 17.90 -16.90
N PHE A 296 12.21 16.67 -17.08
CA PHE A 296 12.80 15.91 -15.99
C PHE A 296 14.14 16.52 -15.53
N TYR A 297 14.97 17.04 -16.43
CA TYR A 297 16.26 17.68 -16.09
C TYR A 297 16.07 18.96 -15.25
N ASP A 298 15.04 19.76 -15.56
CA ASP A 298 14.71 20.99 -14.81
C ASP A 298 14.04 20.67 -13.46
N LEU A 299 13.05 19.77 -13.43
CA LEU A 299 12.38 19.36 -12.19
C LEU A 299 13.34 18.68 -11.21
N SER A 300 14.15 17.76 -11.73
CA SER A 300 15.16 17.11 -10.93
C SER A 300 16.28 18.06 -10.53
N GLY A 301 16.68 19.00 -11.38
CA GLY A 301 17.57 20.09 -11.01
C GLY A 301 17.03 20.86 -9.80
N ARG A 302 15.74 21.21 -9.79
CA ARG A 302 15.09 21.91 -8.66
C ARG A 302 14.99 21.06 -7.40
N ILE A 303 14.66 19.77 -7.52
CA ILE A 303 14.61 18.85 -6.38
C ILE A 303 16.04 18.61 -5.87
N LEU A 304 17.00 18.27 -6.72
CA LEU A 304 18.39 18.07 -6.34
C LEU A 304 19.02 19.33 -5.78
N GLU A 305 18.70 20.52 -6.27
CA GLU A 305 19.23 21.77 -5.73
C GLU A 305 18.75 22.00 -4.28
N LYS A 306 17.50 21.65 -3.96
CA LYS A 306 16.98 21.67 -2.59
C LYS A 306 17.71 20.68 -1.67
N TYR A 307 18.28 19.60 -2.22
CA TYR A 307 18.89 18.49 -1.48
C TYR A 307 20.35 18.24 -1.92
N LYS A 308 21.05 19.28 -2.39
CA LYS A 308 22.31 19.15 -3.14
C LYS A 308 23.45 18.59 -2.30
N ASP A 309 23.44 18.90 -1.01
CA ASP A 309 24.42 18.44 -0.04
C ASP A 309 24.15 17.01 0.46
N SER A 310 23.01 16.41 0.07
CA SER A 310 22.54 15.10 0.52
C SER A 310 22.34 14.06 -0.60
N LEU A 311 22.61 14.39 -1.88
CA LEU A 311 22.14 13.60 -3.04
C LEU A 311 23.09 13.37 -4.23
N ASP A 312 24.40 13.25 -4.01
CA ASP A 312 25.32 12.73 -5.05
C ASP A 312 24.77 11.49 -5.84
N PRO A 313 24.01 10.54 -5.24
CA PRO A 313 23.48 9.37 -5.94
C PRO A 313 22.41 9.62 -7.01
N PHE A 314 21.61 10.70 -6.89
CA PHE A 314 20.51 10.98 -7.84
C PHE A 314 20.98 11.78 -9.07
N SER A 315 22.20 12.33 -9.05
CA SER A 315 22.80 13.02 -10.20
C SER A 315 22.91 12.13 -11.44
N TYR A 316 22.97 10.80 -11.26
CA TYR A 316 23.01 9.79 -12.32
C TYR A 316 21.64 9.32 -12.84
N ILE A 317 20.53 9.78 -12.24
CA ILE A 317 19.16 9.55 -12.74
C ILE A 317 18.81 10.56 -13.84
N LEU A 318 19.54 11.67 -13.91
CA LEU A 318 19.25 12.87 -14.69
C LEU A 318 20.11 12.96 -15.95
#